data_AF-A0A379WMX3-F1
#
_entry.id   AF-A0A379WMX3-F1
#
_cell.length_a   1.000
_cell.length_b   1.000
_cell.length_c   1.000
_cell.angle_alpha   90.00
_cell.angle_beta   90.00
_cell.angle_gamma   90.00
#
_symmetry.space_group_name_H-M   'P 1'
#
loop_
_entity.id
_entity.type
_entity.pdbx_description
1 polymer ?
#
loop_
_entity_poly.entity_id
_entity_poly.type
_entity_poly.pdbx_seq_one_letter_code
_entity_poly.pdbx_strand_id
1 'polypeptide(L)'
;MRMMRLSVSRWAKLGVQSTEIQASPVAGMKTVLTHSGVLYVTDDGKHIIQGPMYDVSGAHPVNVTNKLLMSQLNALEKEMIVYKAPDEKHVITVFTDITCGYCHKLHEEMKDYNALGDHGTLSGLPAPGAGKPGGAGYEIYLVRQRQKQSV
;
A
#
# COMPACT_ATOMS: atom_id res chain seq x y z
N MET A 1 -31.01 17.85 -0.85
CA MET A 1 -29.71 17.61 -1.49
C MET A 1 -29.64 16.13 -1.87
N ARG A 2 -29.87 15.80 -3.14
CA ARG A 2 -30.05 14.42 -3.61
C ARG A 2 -28.65 13.79 -3.71
N MET A 3 -28.30 12.85 -2.82
CA MET A 3 -27.08 12.05 -2.97
C MET A 3 -27.17 11.33 -4.32
N MET A 4 -26.45 11.84 -5.31
CA MET A 4 -26.36 11.23 -6.61
C MET A 4 -25.49 9.98 -6.43
N ARG A 5 -26.15 8.82 -6.27
CA ARG A 5 -25.48 7.52 -6.26
C ARG A 5 -24.73 7.41 -7.59
N LEU A 6 -23.40 7.52 -7.57
CA LEU A 6 -22.57 7.07 -8.68
C LEU A 6 -22.93 5.61 -8.93
N SER A 7 -23.77 5.40 -9.94
CA SER A 7 -24.36 4.10 -10.20
C SER A 7 -23.24 3.15 -10.63
N VAL A 8 -22.98 2.14 -9.80
CA VAL A 8 -22.05 1.02 -10.03
C VAL A 8 -22.16 0.47 -11.46
N SER A 9 -23.34 0.57 -12.08
CA SER A 9 -23.61 0.11 -13.45
C SER A 9 -22.82 0.82 -14.57
N ARG A 10 -22.28 2.03 -14.36
CA ARG A 10 -21.44 2.68 -15.39
C ARG A 10 -20.00 2.16 -15.40
N TRP A 11 -19.48 1.74 -14.24
CA TRP A 11 -18.14 1.19 -14.08
C TRP A 11 -17.96 -0.16 -14.77
N ALA A 12 -19.01 -1.00 -14.69
CA ALA A 12 -19.06 -2.29 -15.37
C ALA A 12 -18.85 -2.18 -16.89
N LYS A 13 -19.27 -1.07 -17.51
CA LYS A 13 -19.07 -0.84 -18.96
C LYS A 13 -17.61 -0.63 -19.36
N LEU A 14 -16.77 -0.21 -18.42
CA LEU A 14 -15.32 -0.03 -18.62
C LEU A 14 -14.52 -1.26 -18.15
N GLY A 15 -15.19 -2.35 -17.75
CA GLY A 15 -14.53 -3.50 -17.13
C GLY A 15 -13.91 -3.20 -15.76
N VAL A 16 -14.17 -2.01 -15.20
CA VAL A 16 -13.67 -1.59 -13.89
C VAL A 16 -14.65 -2.07 -12.82
N GLN A 17 -14.28 -3.13 -12.12
CA GLN A 17 -14.92 -3.49 -10.85
C GLN A 17 -14.39 -2.51 -9.79
N SER A 18 -15.13 -1.43 -9.54
CA SER A 18 -14.77 -0.48 -8.48
C SER A 18 -14.95 -1.15 -7.12
N THR A 19 -13.90 -1.18 -6.31
CA THR A 19 -13.94 -1.79 -4.98
C THR A 19 -14.48 -0.80 -3.95
N GLU A 20 -14.17 0.50 -4.10
CA GLU A 20 -14.56 1.51 -3.12
C GLU A 20 -14.65 2.91 -3.73
N ILE A 21 -15.62 3.72 -3.29
CA ILE A 21 -15.79 5.13 -3.69
C ILE A 21 -15.71 5.99 -2.44
N GLN A 22 -14.76 6.92 -2.42
CA GLN A 22 -14.51 7.84 -1.32
C GLN A 22 -14.60 9.30 -1.78
N ALA A 23 -14.65 10.23 -0.81
CA ALA A 23 -14.59 11.66 -1.10
C ALA A 23 -13.21 12.05 -1.65
N SER A 24 -13.20 12.97 -2.63
CA SER A 24 -11.98 13.63 -3.10
C SER A 24 -11.81 14.97 -2.38
N PRO A 25 -10.56 15.43 -2.14
CA PRO A 25 -10.32 16.80 -1.67
C PRO A 25 -10.69 17.87 -2.72
N VAL A 26 -10.89 17.49 -3.98
CA VAL A 26 -11.34 18.39 -5.05
C VAL A 26 -12.86 18.32 -5.21
N ALA A 27 -13.52 19.48 -5.09
CA ALA A 27 -14.96 19.60 -5.28
C ALA A 27 -15.40 19.15 -6.68
N GLY A 28 -16.54 18.48 -6.77
CA GLY A 28 -17.04 17.93 -8.04
C GLY A 28 -16.37 16.62 -8.45
N MET A 29 -15.49 16.05 -7.62
CA MET A 29 -14.82 14.78 -7.88
C MET A 29 -14.97 13.77 -6.73
N LYS A 30 -14.80 12.49 -7.07
CA LYS A 30 -14.66 11.36 -6.13
C LYS A 30 -13.36 10.62 -6.38
N THR A 31 -12.86 10.00 -5.32
CA THR A 31 -11.74 9.06 -5.38
C THR A 31 -12.33 7.65 -5.52
N VAL A 32 -11.97 6.94 -6.57
CA VAL A 32 -12.44 5.58 -6.85
C VAL A 32 -11.26 4.63 -6.80
N LEU A 33 -11.32 3.68 -5.87
CA LEU A 33 -10.31 2.67 -5.69
C LEU A 33 -10.68 1.45 -6.52
N THR A 34 -9.72 0.99 -7.31
CA THR A 34 -9.86 -0.15 -8.21
C THR A 34 -8.67 -1.08 -8.02
N HIS A 35 -8.80 -2.31 -8.50
CA HIS A 35 -7.71 -3.28 -8.52
C HIS A 35 -6.49 -2.82 -9.33
N SER A 36 -6.67 -1.89 -10.27
CA SER A 36 -5.60 -1.37 -11.14
C SER A 36 -5.04 -0.03 -10.67
N GLY A 37 -5.46 0.46 -9.49
CA GLY A 37 -5.01 1.73 -8.91
C GLY A 37 -6.16 2.70 -8.61
N VAL A 38 -5.78 3.93 -8.26
CA VAL A 38 -6.72 4.98 -7.84
C VAL A 38 -7.07 5.90 -9.01
N LEU A 39 -8.36 6.12 -9.20
CA LEU A 39 -8.93 7.02 -10.20
C LEU A 39 -9.65 8.18 -9.53
N TYR A 40 -9.61 9.35 -10.17
CA TYR A 40 -10.38 10.52 -9.79
C TYR A 40 -11.44 10.78 -10.85
N VAL A 41 -12.68 10.93 -10.40
CA VAL A 41 -13.84 10.85 -11.29
C VAL A 41 -14.77 12.00 -10.98
N THR A 42 -15.25 12.70 -12.00
CA THR A 42 -16.24 13.75 -11.78
C THR A 42 -17.55 13.20 -11.20
N ASP A 43 -18.29 14.00 -10.43
CA ASP A 43 -19.55 13.58 -9.80
C ASP A 43 -20.60 13.10 -10.82
N ASP A 44 -20.53 13.58 -12.06
CA ASP A 44 -21.40 13.15 -13.16
C ASP A 44 -20.93 11.85 -13.85
N GLY A 45 -19.75 11.35 -13.47
CA GLY A 45 -19.13 10.12 -13.96
C GLY A 45 -18.65 10.17 -15.40
N LYS A 46 -18.50 11.37 -16.00
CA LYS A 46 -18.14 11.51 -17.42
C LYS A 46 -16.65 11.62 -17.68
N HIS A 47 -15.88 12.06 -16.68
CA HIS A 47 -14.44 12.25 -16.81
C HIS A 47 -13.70 11.44 -15.77
N ILE A 48 -12.58 10.86 -16.18
CA ILE A 48 -11.70 10.05 -15.34
C ILE A 48 -10.29 10.59 -15.50
N ILE A 49 -9.60 10.75 -14.38
CA ILE A 49 -8.20 11.14 -14.30
C ILE A 49 -7.48 10.08 -13.47
N GLN A 50 -6.38 9.55 -13.99
CA GLN A 50 -5.54 8.62 -13.25
C GLN A 50 -4.79 9.37 -12.15
N GLY A 51 -4.76 8.79 -10.94
CA GLY A 51 -3.93 9.32 -9.86
C GLY A 51 -2.41 9.16 -10.12
N PRO A 52 -1.56 9.67 -9.21
CA PRO A 52 -1.93 10.27 -7.93
C PRO A 52 -2.34 11.74 -8.03
N MET A 53 -3.06 12.22 -7.02
CA MET A 53 -3.31 13.64 -6.80
C MET A 53 -2.33 14.17 -5.76
N TYR A 54 -1.85 15.39 -5.97
CA TYR A 54 -1.00 16.10 -5.04
C TYR A 54 -1.71 17.37 -4.55
N ASP A 55 -1.65 17.60 -3.24
CA ASP A 55 -1.93 18.90 -2.64
C ASP A 55 -0.63 19.72 -2.64
N VAL A 56 -0.68 20.88 -3.29
CA VAL A 56 0.46 21.81 -3.45
C VAL A 56 0.25 23.13 -2.71
N SER A 57 -0.72 23.19 -1.80
CA SER A 57 -1.02 24.40 -1.02
C SER A 57 0.00 24.68 0.09
N GLY A 58 0.77 23.67 0.52
CA GLY A 58 1.79 23.79 1.56
C GLY A 58 3.20 24.09 1.04
N ALA A 59 4.18 24.05 1.95
CA ALA A 59 5.59 24.27 1.60
C ALA A 59 6.17 23.21 0.64
N HIS A 60 5.62 22.00 0.67
CA HIS A 60 6.01 20.89 -0.18
C HIS A 60 4.77 20.16 -0.72
N PRO A 61 4.81 19.63 -1.96
CA PRO A 61 3.74 18.81 -2.49
C PRO A 61 3.49 17.55 -1.65
N VAL A 62 2.23 17.28 -1.33
CA VAL A 62 1.80 16.10 -0.56
C VAL A 62 0.94 15.20 -1.44
N ASN A 63 1.32 13.93 -1.57
CA ASN A 63 0.52 12.94 -2.30
C ASN A 63 -0.70 12.52 -1.48
N VAL A 64 -1.87 13.09 -1.79
CA VAL A 64 -3.12 12.82 -1.08
C VAL A 64 -3.69 11.43 -1.41
N THR A 65 -3.36 10.88 -2.59
CA THR A 65 -3.69 9.49 -2.93
C THR A 65 -3.02 8.53 -1.97
N ASN A 66 -1.70 8.66 -1.75
CA ASN A 66 -0.96 7.77 -0.86
C ASN A 66 -1.43 7.92 0.58
N LYS A 67 -1.70 9.15 1.03
CA LYS A 67 -2.25 9.41 2.37
C LYS A 67 -3.57 8.66 2.61
N LEU A 68 -4.44 8.60 1.60
CA LEU A 68 -5.68 7.82 1.67
C LEU A 68 -5.40 6.31 1.76
N LEU A 69 -4.47 5.80 0.95
CA LEU A 69 -4.09 4.37 0.93
C LEU A 69 -3.39 3.92 2.21
N MET A 70 -2.78 4.82 2.99
CA MET A 70 -2.20 4.47 4.29
C MET A 70 -3.23 3.83 5.24
N SER A 71 -4.50 4.22 5.17
CA SER A 71 -5.55 3.60 6.00
C SER A 71 -5.76 2.13 5.65
N GLN A 72 -5.68 1.77 4.37
CA GLN A 72 -5.78 0.39 3.90
C GLN A 72 -4.51 -0.39 4.26
N LEU A 73 -3.34 0.23 4.14
CA LEU A 73 -2.08 -0.37 4.55
C LEU A 73 -2.06 -0.69 6.04
N ASN A 74 -2.53 0.23 6.88
CA ASN A 74 -2.62 0.02 8.33
C ASN A 74 -3.61 -1.10 8.71
N ALA A 75 -4.65 -1.32 7.92
CA ALA A 75 -5.58 -2.42 8.16
C ALA A 75 -4.91 -3.81 8.00
N LEU A 76 -3.80 -3.88 7.26
CA LEU A 76 -3.02 -5.10 7.02
C LEU A 76 -1.93 -5.34 8.08
N GLU A 77 -1.82 -4.50 9.12
CA GLU A 77 -0.75 -4.58 10.12
C GLU A 77 -0.58 -5.98 10.74
N LYS A 78 -1.70 -6.68 10.98
CA LYS A 78 -1.71 -8.04 11.56
C LYS A 78 -1.15 -9.11 10.62
N GLU A 79 -1.07 -8.81 9.33
CA GLU A 79 -0.54 -9.70 8.30
C GLU A 79 0.94 -9.42 8.00
N MET A 80 1.51 -8.37 8.60
CA MET A 80 2.90 -7.96 8.37
C MET A 80 3.89 -8.82 9.17
N ILE A 81 5.07 -9.03 8.56
CA ILE A 81 6.23 -9.54 9.28
C ILE A 81 7.00 -8.35 9.84
N VAL A 82 7.05 -8.21 11.16
CA VAL A 82 7.64 -7.04 11.83
C VAL A 82 9.01 -7.37 12.39
N TYR A 83 10.03 -6.63 11.95
CA TYR A 83 11.38 -6.66 12.51
C TYR A 83 11.57 -5.45 13.42
N LYS A 84 11.23 -5.61 14.70
CA LYS A 84 11.23 -4.52 15.66
C LYS A 84 12.65 -4.10 16.06
N ALA A 85 12.94 -2.80 15.99
CA ALA A 85 14.16 -2.22 16.53
C ALA A 85 14.11 -2.09 18.08
N PRO A 86 15.24 -2.20 18.80
CA PRO A 86 15.28 -1.99 20.24
C PRO A 86 14.90 -0.56 20.67
N ASP A 87 15.28 0.45 19.88
CA ASP A 87 14.90 1.86 20.03
C ASP A 87 14.29 2.34 18.71
N GLU A 88 12.95 2.42 18.67
CA GLU A 88 12.18 2.69 17.45
C GLU A 88 11.92 4.19 17.28
N LYS A 89 12.61 4.84 16.34
CA LYS A 89 12.35 6.26 15.98
C LYS A 89 11.56 6.44 14.69
N HIS A 90 11.66 5.49 13.78
CA HIS A 90 10.95 5.49 12.50
C HIS A 90 10.31 4.13 12.24
N VAL A 91 9.28 4.09 11.40
CA VAL A 91 8.68 2.85 10.92
C VAL A 91 8.56 2.96 9.40
N ILE A 92 9.11 1.98 8.70
CA ILE A 92 9.00 1.84 7.26
C ILE A 92 8.28 0.53 6.94
N THR A 93 7.32 0.61 6.01
CA THR A 93 6.66 -0.58 5.48
C THR A 93 7.25 -0.89 4.11
N VAL A 94 7.77 -2.10 3.92
CA VAL A 94 8.43 -2.51 2.68
C VAL A 94 7.66 -3.64 2.02
N PHE A 95 7.32 -3.41 0.76
CA PHE A 95 6.87 -4.46 -0.14
C PHE A 95 8.09 -5.23 -0.64
N THR A 96 8.14 -6.53 -0.35
CA THR A 96 9.32 -7.37 -0.61
C THR A 96 8.94 -8.62 -1.41
N ASP A 97 9.87 -9.13 -2.21
CA ASP A 97 9.75 -10.38 -2.97
C ASP A 97 10.96 -11.26 -2.66
N ILE A 98 10.71 -12.51 -2.28
CA ILE A 98 11.73 -13.49 -1.90
C ILE A 98 12.63 -13.95 -3.05
N THR A 99 12.30 -13.57 -4.29
CA THR A 99 13.09 -13.84 -5.48
C THR A 99 13.90 -12.63 -5.94
N CYS A 100 13.69 -11.46 -5.30
CA CYS A 100 14.38 -10.23 -5.65
C CYS A 100 15.75 -10.14 -4.96
N GLY A 101 16.82 -10.03 -5.76
CA GLY A 101 18.21 -9.88 -5.28
C GLY A 101 18.41 -8.73 -4.28
N TYR A 102 17.78 -7.58 -4.51
CA TYR A 102 17.86 -6.44 -3.59
C TYR A 102 17.06 -6.67 -2.30
N CYS A 103 15.96 -7.40 -2.37
CA CYS A 103 15.20 -7.79 -1.18
C CYS A 103 16.02 -8.73 -0.29
N HIS A 104 16.76 -9.68 -0.88
CA HIS A 104 17.70 -10.52 -0.13
C HIS A 104 18.73 -9.68 0.62
N LYS A 105 19.40 -8.76 -0.08
CA LYS A 105 20.39 -7.88 0.53
C LYS A 105 19.80 -7.05 1.69
N LEU A 106 18.62 -6.47 1.49
CA LEU A 106 17.93 -5.72 2.54
C LEU A 106 17.66 -6.59 3.78
N HIS A 107 17.27 -7.85 3.59
CA HIS A 107 17.04 -8.79 4.70
C HIS A 107 18.34 -9.28 5.35
N GLU A 108 19.45 -9.37 4.62
CA GLU A 108 20.77 -9.68 5.17
C GLU A 108 21.27 -8.56 6.10
N GLU A 109 20.99 -7.30 5.73
CA GLU A 109 21.39 -6.09 6.47
C GLU A 109 20.38 -5.68 7.57
N MET A 110 19.34 -6.49 7.85
CA MET A 110 18.25 -6.14 8.79
C MET A 110 18.72 -5.73 10.18
N LYS A 111 19.77 -6.39 10.68
CA LYS A 111 20.34 -6.08 11.99
C LYS A 111 20.93 -4.67 12.02
N ASP A 112 21.54 -4.25 10.92
CA ASP A 112 22.17 -2.94 10.81
C ASP A 112 21.08 -1.85 10.72
N TYR A 113 20.01 -2.08 9.95
CA TYR A 113 18.84 -1.18 9.94
C TYR A 113 18.23 -0.99 11.35
N ASN A 114 18.05 -2.09 12.09
CA ASN A 114 17.48 -2.02 13.44
C ASN A 114 18.44 -1.42 14.49
N ALA A 115 19.76 -1.57 14.29
CA ALA A 115 20.78 -1.02 15.18
C ALA A 115 20.98 0.47 14.97
N LEU A 116 20.81 0.94 13.73
CA LEU A 116 20.68 2.34 13.38
C LEU A 116 19.33 2.86 13.86
N GLY A 117 19.00 2.80 15.16
CA GLY A 117 17.71 3.27 15.71
C GLY A 117 17.31 4.70 15.29
N ASP A 118 18.22 5.45 14.66
CA ASP A 118 18.01 6.68 13.89
C ASP A 118 17.29 6.51 12.51
N HIS A 119 17.05 5.30 12.00
CA HIS A 119 16.60 5.02 10.62
C HIS A 119 15.43 4.01 10.46
N GLY A 120 15.00 3.30 11.53
CA GLY A 120 13.62 2.79 11.63
C GLY A 120 13.38 1.28 11.65
N THR A 121 12.24 0.90 12.26
CA THR A 121 11.61 -0.42 12.26
C THR A 121 11.10 -0.77 10.86
N LEU A 122 11.43 -1.98 10.39
CA LEU A 122 10.95 -2.51 9.12
C LEU A 122 9.75 -3.45 9.33
N SER A 123 8.61 -3.09 8.76
CA SER A 123 7.44 -3.96 8.62
C SER A 123 7.31 -4.44 7.18
N GLY A 124 7.50 -5.74 6.93
CA GLY A 124 7.36 -6.32 5.60
C GLY A 124 5.89 -6.64 5.29
N LEU A 125 5.38 -6.14 4.16
CA LEU A 125 4.12 -6.57 3.55
C LEU A 125 4.41 -7.40 2.29
N PRO A 126 3.85 -8.60 2.13
CA PRO A 126 3.88 -9.28 0.84
C PRO A 126 3.07 -8.50 -0.21
N ALA A 127 3.57 -8.44 -1.45
CA ALA A 127 2.92 -7.68 -2.52
C ALA A 127 1.52 -8.26 -2.89
N PRO A 128 0.51 -7.42 -3.21
CA PRO A 128 -0.79 -7.91 -3.64
C PRO A 128 -0.71 -8.57 -5.04
N GLY A 129 -1.00 -9.86 -5.14
CA GLY A 129 -1.01 -10.57 -6.44
C GLY A 129 -1.14 -12.10 -6.42
N ALA A 130 -1.28 -12.76 -5.26
CA ALA A 130 -1.27 -14.22 -5.16
C ALA A 130 -2.65 -14.85 -5.42
N GLY A 131 -2.91 -15.27 -6.66
CA GLY A 131 -4.22 -15.85 -6.99
C GLY A 131 -4.32 -16.73 -8.24
N LYS A 132 -3.23 -17.33 -8.77
CA LYS A 132 -3.34 -18.32 -9.86
C LYS A 132 -2.55 -19.60 -9.57
N PRO A 133 -3.16 -20.80 -9.67
CA PRO A 133 -2.42 -22.06 -9.60
C PRO A 133 -1.60 -22.25 -10.87
N GLY A 134 -0.28 -22.45 -10.74
CA GLY A 134 0.60 -22.89 -11.84
C GLY A 134 1.68 -21.92 -12.33
N GLY A 135 1.88 -20.77 -11.70
CA GLY A 135 3.02 -19.88 -11.96
C GLY A 135 3.77 -19.61 -10.66
N ALA A 136 5.11 -19.68 -10.70
CA ALA A 136 6.07 -19.40 -9.62
C ALA A 136 5.42 -19.09 -8.26
N GLY A 137 5.26 -20.12 -7.43
CA GLY A 137 4.64 -20.00 -6.12
C GLY A 137 5.41 -19.03 -5.23
N TYR A 138 4.90 -17.82 -5.07
CA TYR A 138 5.26 -16.92 -3.98
C TYR A 138 4.52 -17.44 -2.75
N GLU A 139 5.09 -18.47 -2.12
CA GLU A 139 4.64 -18.94 -0.83
C GLU A 139 4.98 -17.88 0.22
N ILE A 140 3.94 -17.40 0.91
CA ILE A 140 4.07 -16.55 2.09
C ILE A 140 4.65 -17.42 3.20
N TYR A 141 5.96 -17.31 3.45
CA TYR A 141 6.59 -17.92 4.62
C TYR A 141 7.28 -16.90 5.51
N LEU A 142 6.94 -17.04 6.80
CA LEU A 142 7.53 -16.43 7.98
C LEU A 142 9.06 -16.52 7.95
N VAL A 143 9.76 -15.40 7.84
CA VAL A 143 11.20 -15.37 8.14
C VAL A 143 11.37 -15.30 9.66
N ARG A 144 11.47 -16.48 10.25
CA ARG A 144 11.79 -16.71 11.66
C ARG A 144 13.29 -16.48 11.88
N GLN A 145 13.71 -15.33 12.40
CA GLN A 145 15.00 -15.26 13.09
C GLN A 145 14.85 -15.85 14.50
N ARG A 146 15.02 -17.17 14.64
CA ARG A 146 15.44 -17.74 15.93
C ARG A 146 16.92 -17.44 16.11
N GLN A 147 17.27 -16.48 16.97
CA GLN A 147 18.62 -16.37 17.52
C GLN A 147 18.65 -16.90 18.97
N LYS A 148 19.69 -17.72 19.23
CA LYS A 148 20.12 -18.49 20.44
C LYS A 148 19.54 -19.91 20.55
N GLN A 149 20.33 -20.96 20.78
CA GLN A 149 21.57 -21.14 21.59
C GLN A 149 22.63 -21.92 20.77
N SER A 150 23.95 -21.69 20.80
CA SER A 150 24.92 -21.78 21.90
C SER A 150 24.77 -23.01 22.81
N VAL A 151 25.10 -24.19 22.28
CA VAL A 151 26.00 -25.21 22.89
C VAL A 151 26.82 -25.82 21.76
#